data_AF-A0A6N7LV66-F1
#
_entry.id   AF-A0A6N7LV66-F1
#
_cell.length_a   1.000
_cell.length_b   1.000
_cell.length_c   1.000
_cell.angle_alpha   90.00
_cell.angle_beta   90.00
_cell.angle_gamma   90.00
#
_symmetry.space_group_name_H-M   'P 1'
#
loop_
_entity.id
_entity.type
_entity.pdbx_description
1 polymer ?
#
loop_
_entity_poly.entity_id
_entity_poly.type
_entity_poly.pdbx_seq_one_letter_code
_entity_poly.pdbx_strand_id
1 'polypeptide(L)'
;MANGPAVGQSVDWPALIFDPAFMAGLERMAARRFVQPVLAEEACTAMLEALSDNEWAALQTFTGKSTPSTFAYAVAGRAMEDYARRKFGRPRPPQWLQAMGQGWVKLWRMLCLERQWPETIKTRLADEFRDGLIGDAIREIKQRIPRCGEPGFSECCVTELGLDTLPDDKGASLDASFEQAQREQALSLMASLLGDGVGEASGGACPSNEEEALVRLTASLSLSADDRLLLALHYEDGLASRRIAELTGSSAATVQRRLQGLRGRLLNALTDMGMTGNGEASFEYGQ
;
A
#
# COMPACT_ATOMS: atom_id res chain seq x y z
N MET A 1 29.80 -41.28 17.47
CA MET A 1 30.83 -40.36 16.93
C MET A 1 30.60 -40.26 15.44
N ALA A 2 29.90 -39.19 15.02
CA ALA A 2 29.59 -38.95 13.62
C ALA A 2 30.73 -38.11 13.02
N ASN A 3 31.41 -38.65 12.02
CA ASN A 3 32.42 -37.93 11.26
C ASN A 3 31.74 -36.78 10.52
N GLY A 4 31.91 -35.56 11.03
CA GLY A 4 31.62 -34.35 10.27
C GLY A 4 32.63 -34.22 9.11
N PRO A 5 32.20 -33.81 7.91
CA PRO A 5 33.13 -33.64 6.81
C PRO A 5 34.13 -32.51 7.12
N ALA A 6 35.40 -32.78 6.83
CA ALA A 6 36.53 -31.90 7.08
C ALA A 6 36.42 -30.59 6.28
N VAL A 7 36.81 -29.50 6.93
CA VAL A 7 37.10 -28.20 6.32
C VAL A 7 38.19 -28.41 5.26
N GLY A 8 37.86 -28.25 3.98
CA GLY A 8 38.84 -28.28 2.88
C GLY A 8 38.54 -29.16 1.65
N GLN A 9 37.33 -29.67 1.46
CA GLN A 9 36.98 -30.27 0.16
C GLN A 9 36.73 -29.16 -0.87
N SER A 10 37.65 -29.00 -1.82
CA SER A 10 37.38 -28.18 -3.01
C SER A 10 36.26 -28.85 -3.79
N VAL A 11 35.07 -28.28 -3.74
CA VAL A 11 33.93 -28.77 -4.51
C VAL A 11 34.23 -28.50 -5.99
N ASP A 12 34.09 -29.53 -6.83
CA ASP A 12 34.11 -29.38 -8.28
C ASP A 12 32.77 -28.78 -8.73
N TRP A 13 32.70 -27.44 -8.70
CA TRP A 13 31.51 -26.69 -9.08
C TRP A 13 31.10 -26.93 -10.53
N PRO A 14 32.00 -26.89 -11.54
CA PRO A 14 31.62 -27.24 -12.92
C PRO A 14 30.91 -28.59 -13.02
N ALA A 15 31.48 -29.65 -12.44
CA ALA A 15 30.90 -30.99 -12.52
C ALA A 15 29.53 -31.06 -11.83
N LEU A 16 29.36 -30.34 -10.72
CA LEU A 16 28.09 -30.29 -9.99
C LEU A 16 27.01 -29.50 -10.73
N ILE A 17 27.35 -28.33 -11.28
CA ILE A 17 26.38 -27.43 -11.93
C ILE A 17 25.93 -28.01 -13.27
N PHE A 18 26.85 -28.60 -14.04
CA PHE A 18 26.52 -29.23 -15.33
C PHE A 18 26.01 -30.67 -15.20
N ASP A 19 25.82 -31.17 -13.97
CA ASP A 19 25.10 -32.43 -13.76
C ASP A 19 23.67 -32.31 -14.31
N PRO A 20 23.19 -33.27 -15.14
CA PRO A 20 21.86 -33.20 -15.74
C PRO A 20 20.73 -33.08 -14.72
N ALA A 21 20.86 -33.68 -13.54
CA ALA A 21 19.82 -33.58 -12.51
C ALA A 21 19.79 -32.20 -11.84
N PHE A 22 20.95 -31.55 -11.69
CA PHE A 22 21.05 -30.18 -11.22
C PHE A 22 20.43 -29.20 -12.23
N MET A 23 20.79 -29.33 -13.51
CA MET A 23 20.24 -28.51 -14.61
C MET A 23 18.71 -28.63 -14.70
N ALA A 24 18.18 -29.86 -14.68
CA ALA A 24 16.74 -30.09 -14.62
C ALA A 24 16.08 -29.53 -13.35
N GLY A 25 16.84 -29.38 -12.26
CA GLY A 25 16.41 -28.68 -11.06
C GLY A 25 16.28 -27.17 -11.24
N LEU A 26 17.25 -26.54 -11.93
CA LEU A 26 17.20 -25.12 -12.28
C LEU A 26 16.01 -24.80 -13.19
N GLU A 27 15.80 -25.61 -14.23
CA GLU A 27 14.67 -25.47 -15.15
C GLU A 27 13.33 -25.57 -14.40
N ARG A 28 13.17 -26.58 -13.53
CA ARG A 28 11.97 -26.71 -12.70
C ARG A 28 11.79 -25.54 -11.74
N MET A 29 12.89 -24.96 -11.24
CA MET A 29 12.82 -23.79 -10.38
C MET A 29 12.35 -22.55 -11.14
N ALA A 30 12.89 -22.32 -12.34
CA ALA A 30 12.46 -21.24 -13.21
C ALA A 30 11.00 -21.41 -13.66
N ALA A 31 10.59 -22.61 -14.08
CA ALA A 31 9.22 -22.91 -14.50
C ALA A 31 8.17 -22.78 -13.37
N ARG A 32 8.58 -22.93 -12.09
CA ARG A 32 7.70 -22.63 -10.95
C ARG A 32 7.52 -21.12 -10.75
N ARG A 33 8.51 -20.33 -11.12
CA ARG A 33 8.54 -18.88 -10.90
C ARG A 33 7.93 -18.10 -12.06
N PHE A 34 8.15 -18.58 -13.29
CA PHE A 34 7.74 -17.94 -14.53
C PHE A 34 6.70 -18.80 -15.27
N VAL A 35 5.56 -18.20 -15.60
CA VAL A 35 4.49 -18.90 -16.34
C VAL A 35 4.85 -19.03 -17.83
N GLN A 36 5.50 -18.01 -18.39
CA GLN A 36 5.92 -18.05 -19.79
C GLN A 36 7.19 -18.89 -19.96
N PRO A 37 7.21 -19.87 -20.87
CA PRO A 37 8.35 -20.76 -21.06
C PRO A 37 9.62 -20.01 -21.48
N VAL A 38 9.48 -19.00 -22.34
CA VAL A 38 10.62 -18.16 -22.78
C VAL A 38 11.27 -17.44 -21.59
N LEU A 39 10.46 -16.88 -20.69
CA LEU A 39 10.98 -16.22 -19.48
C LEU A 39 11.66 -17.20 -18.53
N ALA A 40 11.14 -18.43 -18.43
CA ALA A 40 11.74 -19.48 -17.63
C ALA A 40 13.12 -19.91 -18.18
N GLU A 41 13.25 -20.03 -19.50
CA GLU A 41 14.51 -20.34 -20.17
C GLU A 41 15.54 -19.23 -19.96
N GLU A 42 15.17 -17.96 -20.21
CA GLU A 42 16.06 -16.81 -19.98
C GLU A 42 16.50 -16.71 -18.51
N ALA A 43 15.58 -16.98 -17.57
CA ALA A 43 15.91 -17.02 -16.15
C ALA A 43 16.90 -18.14 -15.82
N CYS A 44 16.75 -19.31 -16.46
CA CYS A 44 17.69 -20.42 -16.33
C CYS A 44 19.09 -20.03 -16.81
N THR A 45 19.18 -19.39 -17.98
CA THR A 45 20.45 -18.83 -18.50
C THR A 45 21.04 -17.81 -17.53
N ALA A 46 20.26 -16.86 -17.02
CA ALA A 46 20.73 -15.85 -16.07
C ALA A 46 21.25 -16.46 -14.76
N MET A 47 20.64 -17.56 -14.29
CA MET A 47 21.15 -18.30 -13.13
C MET A 47 22.49 -18.96 -13.42
N LEU A 48 22.65 -19.59 -14.59
CA LEU A 48 23.89 -20.24 -14.99
C LEU A 48 25.03 -19.24 -15.16
N GLU A 49 24.76 -18.11 -15.81
CA GLU A 49 25.71 -16.99 -15.92
C GLU A 49 26.16 -16.55 -14.53
N ALA A 50 25.23 -16.29 -13.61
CA ALA A 50 25.57 -15.85 -12.26
C ALA A 50 26.32 -16.90 -11.43
N LEU A 51 26.05 -18.19 -11.64
CA LEU A 51 26.78 -19.28 -10.97
C LEU A 51 28.20 -19.42 -11.48
N SER A 52 28.39 -19.30 -12.80
CA SER A 52 29.68 -19.45 -13.50
C SER A 52 30.52 -18.17 -13.53
N ASP A 53 29.96 -17.05 -13.10
CA ASP A 53 30.61 -15.75 -13.10
C ASP A 53 31.92 -15.77 -12.29
N ASN A 54 32.93 -15.08 -12.82
CA ASN A 54 34.27 -14.96 -12.23
C ASN A 54 34.84 -16.30 -11.71
N GLU A 55 34.88 -17.34 -12.56
CA GLU A 55 35.38 -18.67 -12.19
C GLU A 55 34.69 -19.27 -10.94
N TRP A 56 33.37 -19.16 -10.89
CA TRP A 56 32.55 -19.68 -9.78
C TRP A 56 32.78 -18.95 -8.45
N ALA A 57 33.24 -17.69 -8.47
CA ALA A 57 33.60 -16.93 -7.27
C ALA A 57 32.49 -16.92 -6.20
N ALA A 58 31.23 -16.78 -6.61
CA ALA A 58 30.09 -16.82 -5.70
C ALA A 58 29.99 -18.16 -4.94
N LEU A 59 30.29 -19.26 -5.63
CA LEU A 59 30.23 -20.62 -5.07
C LEU A 59 31.44 -20.94 -4.19
N GLN A 60 32.60 -20.33 -4.46
CA GLN A 60 33.80 -20.50 -3.63
C GLN A 60 33.63 -19.96 -2.19
N THR A 61 32.64 -19.11 -1.93
CA THR A 61 32.31 -18.62 -0.58
C THR A 61 31.63 -19.67 0.32
N PHE A 62 31.42 -20.89 -0.19
CA PHE A 62 30.79 -21.99 0.53
C PHE A 62 31.57 -22.41 1.78
N THR A 63 30.91 -22.38 2.94
CA THR A 63 31.54 -22.68 4.24
C THR A 63 31.21 -24.07 4.79
N GLY A 64 30.58 -24.97 4.01
CA GLY A 64 30.26 -26.34 4.46
C GLY A 64 29.05 -26.49 5.41
N LYS A 65 28.26 -25.43 5.64
CA LYS A 65 27.08 -25.48 6.54
C LYS A 65 25.85 -26.18 5.95
N SER A 66 25.88 -26.51 4.67
CA SER A 66 24.83 -27.21 3.92
C SER A 66 25.49 -28.17 2.92
N THR A 67 24.71 -28.93 2.14
CA THR A 67 25.28 -29.60 0.96
C THR A 67 25.66 -28.56 -0.10
N PRO A 68 26.69 -28.82 -0.94
CA PRO A 68 27.07 -27.90 -2.01
C PRO A 68 25.93 -27.61 -2.99
N SER A 69 25.12 -28.61 -3.32
CA SER A 69 23.94 -28.45 -4.18
C SER A 69 22.91 -27.49 -3.58
N THR A 70 22.61 -27.61 -2.29
CA THR A 70 21.67 -26.71 -1.60
C THR A 70 22.18 -25.27 -1.62
N PHE A 71 23.48 -25.08 -1.41
CA PHE A 71 24.10 -23.76 -1.49
C PHE A 71 24.02 -23.18 -2.90
N ALA A 72 24.35 -23.97 -3.93
CA ALA A 72 24.25 -23.55 -5.32
C ALA A 72 22.82 -23.18 -5.72
N TYR A 73 21.81 -23.97 -5.31
CA TYR A 73 20.40 -23.59 -5.52
C TYR A 73 20.01 -22.28 -4.83
N ALA A 74 20.56 -22.00 -3.64
CA ALA A 74 20.30 -20.73 -2.96
C ALA A 74 20.92 -19.53 -3.72
N VAL A 75 22.12 -19.69 -4.29
CA VAL A 75 22.76 -18.69 -5.13
C VAL A 75 21.96 -18.50 -6.43
N ALA A 76 21.59 -19.58 -7.10
CA ALA A 76 20.76 -19.56 -8.30
C ALA A 76 19.39 -18.89 -8.05
N GLY A 77 18.73 -19.20 -6.93
CA GLY A 77 17.47 -18.58 -6.56
C GLY A 77 17.56 -17.06 -6.38
N ARG A 78 18.68 -16.55 -5.82
CA ARG A 78 18.93 -15.10 -5.75
C ARG A 78 19.14 -14.50 -7.13
N ALA A 79 19.94 -15.15 -7.97
CA ALA A 79 20.19 -14.71 -9.35
C ALA A 79 18.89 -14.65 -10.18
N MET A 80 17.99 -15.63 -10.00
CA MET A 80 16.67 -15.65 -10.62
C MET A 80 15.81 -14.46 -10.20
N GLU A 81 15.81 -14.12 -8.90
CA GLU A 81 15.06 -12.95 -8.41
C GLU A 81 15.69 -11.64 -8.89
N ASP A 82 17.01 -11.56 -9.03
CA ASP A 82 17.67 -10.39 -9.58
C ASP A 82 17.42 -10.25 -11.09
N TYR A 83 17.33 -11.35 -11.84
CA TYR A 83 16.82 -11.36 -13.21
C TYR A 83 15.37 -10.83 -13.27
N ALA A 84 14.48 -11.36 -12.43
CA ALA A 84 13.09 -10.90 -12.35
C ALA A 84 13.01 -9.40 -12.04
N ARG A 85 13.84 -8.89 -11.12
CA ARG A 85 13.89 -7.47 -10.75
C ARG A 85 14.43 -6.58 -11.86
N ARG A 86 15.42 -7.05 -12.63
CA ARG A 86 15.94 -6.30 -13.78
C ARG A 86 14.91 -6.22 -14.90
N LYS A 87 14.17 -7.31 -15.14
CA LYS A 87 13.18 -7.39 -16.23
C LYS A 87 11.84 -6.75 -15.88
N PHE A 88 11.36 -6.97 -14.65
CA PHE A 88 10.02 -6.59 -14.20
C PHE A 88 10.00 -5.53 -13.09
N GLY A 89 11.17 -4.99 -12.70
CA GLY A 89 11.26 -4.07 -11.58
C GLY A 89 10.86 -4.73 -10.25
N ARG A 90 10.63 -3.88 -9.23
CA ARG A 90 10.09 -4.32 -7.94
C ARG A 90 8.56 -4.19 -7.98
N PRO A 91 7.78 -5.23 -7.65
CA PRO A 91 6.33 -5.13 -7.57
C PRO A 91 5.93 -3.97 -6.66
N ARG A 92 5.17 -3.01 -7.21
CA ARG A 92 4.65 -1.87 -6.45
C ARG A 92 3.19 -2.08 -6.11
N PRO A 93 2.75 -1.72 -4.90
CA PRO A 93 1.33 -1.77 -4.57
C PRO A 93 0.56 -0.77 -5.45
N PRO A 94 -0.62 -1.15 -5.99
CA PRO A 94 -1.52 -0.23 -6.68
C PRO A 94 -1.84 1.03 -5.85
N GLN A 95 -2.03 2.18 -6.50
CA GLN A 95 -2.30 3.46 -5.82
C GLN A 95 -3.54 3.38 -4.90
N TRP A 96 -4.60 2.69 -5.32
CA TRP A 96 -5.79 2.51 -4.49
C TRP A 96 -5.51 1.73 -3.19
N LEU A 97 -4.57 0.78 -3.22
CA LEU A 97 -4.14 0.06 -2.00
C LEU A 97 -3.30 0.96 -1.09
N GLN A 98 -2.49 1.85 -1.68
CA GLN A 98 -1.74 2.84 -0.92
C GLN A 98 -2.66 3.85 -0.24
N ALA A 99 -3.71 4.31 -0.94
CA ALA A 99 -4.72 5.23 -0.40
C ALA A 99 -5.50 4.64 0.78
N MET A 100 -5.71 3.32 0.79
CA MET A 100 -6.37 2.60 1.88
C MET A 100 -5.44 2.38 3.11
N GLY A 101 -4.15 2.70 2.99
CA GLY A 101 -3.18 2.66 4.08
C GLY A 101 -2.30 1.40 4.13
N GLN A 102 -1.35 1.39 5.07
CA GLN A 102 -0.27 0.38 5.11
C GLN A 102 -0.76 -1.05 5.39
N GLY A 103 -1.86 -1.21 6.15
CA GLY A 103 -2.45 -2.54 6.40
C GLY A 103 -2.91 -3.22 5.11
N TRP A 104 -3.49 -2.46 4.17
CA TRP A 104 -3.91 -2.97 2.86
C TRP A 104 -2.73 -3.33 1.96
N VAL A 105 -1.67 -2.51 1.98
CA VAL A 105 -0.41 -2.80 1.27
C VAL A 105 0.24 -4.08 1.80
N LYS A 106 0.25 -4.26 3.12
CA LYS A 106 0.79 -5.46 3.77
C LYS A 106 -0.06 -6.69 3.44
N LEU A 107 -1.38 -6.58 3.50
CA LEU A 107 -2.32 -7.61 3.09
C LEU A 107 -2.10 -8.03 1.62
N TRP A 108 -2.02 -7.08 0.69
CA TRP A 108 -1.74 -7.33 -0.72
C TRP A 108 -0.41 -8.06 -0.92
N ARG A 109 0.65 -7.63 -0.21
CA ARG A 109 1.96 -8.28 -0.28
C ARG A 109 1.89 -9.74 0.17
N MET A 110 1.27 -9.99 1.32
CA MET A 110 1.15 -11.34 1.88
C MET A 110 0.28 -12.25 1.00
N LEU A 111 -0.81 -11.70 0.45
CA LEU A 111 -1.77 -12.44 -0.36
C LEU A 111 -1.26 -12.67 -1.80
N CYS A 112 -0.84 -11.61 -2.49
CA CYS A 112 -0.57 -11.66 -3.92
C CYS A 112 0.89 -11.97 -4.26
N LEU A 113 1.86 -11.52 -3.44
CA LEU A 113 3.29 -11.72 -3.70
C LEU A 113 3.85 -12.91 -2.93
N GLU A 114 3.58 -12.98 -1.62
CA GLU A 114 4.08 -14.05 -0.74
C GLU A 114 3.19 -15.29 -0.75
N ARG A 115 2.01 -15.19 -1.38
CA ARG A 115 1.05 -16.30 -1.61
C ARG A 115 0.67 -17.04 -0.32
N GLN A 116 0.53 -16.29 0.76
CA GLN A 116 0.14 -16.84 2.05
C GLN A 116 -1.35 -17.18 2.07
N TRP A 117 -1.70 -18.21 2.84
CA TRP A 117 -3.08 -18.64 3.00
C TRP A 117 -3.90 -17.58 3.75
N PRO A 118 -5.15 -17.32 3.36
CA PRO A 118 -6.02 -16.34 4.01
C PRO A 118 -6.09 -16.49 5.53
N GLU A 119 -6.13 -17.72 6.05
CA GLU A 119 -6.17 -17.98 7.48
C GLU A 119 -4.88 -17.55 8.19
N THR A 120 -3.70 -17.82 7.59
CA THR A 120 -2.42 -17.34 8.11
C THR A 120 -2.34 -15.82 8.12
N ILE A 121 -2.88 -15.18 7.08
CA ILE A 121 -2.92 -13.71 6.97
C ILE A 121 -3.82 -13.13 8.06
N LYS A 122 -5.02 -13.70 8.27
CA LYS A 122 -5.95 -13.28 9.33
C LYS A 122 -5.27 -13.32 10.69
N THR A 123 -4.57 -14.40 11.02
CA THR A 123 -3.86 -14.52 12.31
C THR A 123 -2.75 -13.48 12.44
N ARG A 124 -2.02 -13.18 11.37
CA ARG A 124 -0.87 -12.25 11.40
C ARG A 124 -1.26 -10.77 11.37
N LEU A 125 -2.43 -10.45 10.85
CA LEU A 125 -2.94 -9.08 10.73
C LEU A 125 -4.11 -8.79 11.68
N ALA A 126 -4.35 -9.68 12.66
CA ALA A 126 -5.45 -9.56 13.62
C ALA A 126 -5.39 -8.25 14.42
N ASP A 127 -4.19 -7.75 14.73
CA ASP A 127 -4.02 -6.50 15.49
C ASP A 127 -4.13 -5.24 14.61
N GLU A 128 -3.97 -5.38 13.28
CA GLU A 128 -3.94 -4.26 12.33
C GLU A 128 -5.30 -4.02 11.65
N PHE A 129 -6.20 -4.99 11.71
CA PHE A 129 -7.54 -4.92 11.14
C PHE A 129 -8.58 -5.22 12.21
N ARG A 130 -9.73 -4.53 12.17
CA ARG A 130 -10.87 -4.92 13.03
C ARG A 130 -11.37 -6.30 12.60
N ASP A 131 -11.85 -7.07 13.57
CA ASP A 131 -12.38 -8.42 13.33
C ASP A 131 -13.40 -8.43 12.17
N GLY A 132 -13.21 -9.36 11.23
CA GLY A 132 -14.06 -9.53 10.05
C GLY A 132 -13.64 -8.74 8.80
N LEU A 133 -12.98 -7.57 8.94
CA LEU A 133 -12.64 -6.71 7.79
C LEU A 133 -11.57 -7.31 6.87
N ILE A 134 -10.68 -8.16 7.38
CA ILE A 134 -9.65 -8.83 6.55
C ILE A 134 -10.31 -9.68 5.46
N GLY A 135 -11.42 -10.35 5.76
CA GLY A 135 -12.13 -11.18 4.78
C GLY A 135 -12.70 -10.37 3.62
N ASP A 136 -13.25 -9.20 3.92
CA ASP A 136 -13.78 -8.29 2.91
C ASP A 136 -12.65 -7.62 2.11
N ALA A 137 -11.56 -7.22 2.77
CA ALA A 137 -10.38 -6.69 2.10
C ALA A 137 -9.73 -7.70 1.14
N ILE A 138 -9.63 -8.98 1.54
CA ILE A 138 -9.18 -10.07 0.64
C ILE A 138 -10.11 -10.20 -0.57
N ARG A 139 -11.42 -10.11 -0.37
CA ARG A 139 -12.41 -10.18 -1.44
C ARG A 139 -12.25 -9.02 -2.42
N GLU A 140 -12.11 -7.80 -1.91
CA GLU A 140 -11.91 -6.60 -2.72
C GLU A 140 -10.62 -6.66 -3.53
N ILE A 141 -9.51 -7.08 -2.90
CA ILE A 141 -8.23 -7.29 -3.60
C ILE A 141 -8.38 -8.29 -4.74
N LYS A 142 -9.03 -9.43 -4.52
CA LYS A 142 -9.21 -10.45 -5.56
C LYS A 142 -10.15 -10.01 -6.68
N GLN A 143 -11.16 -9.18 -6.37
CA GLN A 143 -12.06 -8.63 -7.39
C GLN A 143 -11.35 -7.62 -8.30
N ARG A 144 -10.53 -6.73 -7.71
CA ARG A 144 -9.81 -5.69 -8.46
C ARG A 144 -8.51 -6.18 -9.10
N ILE A 145 -7.96 -7.28 -8.60
CA ILE A 145 -6.71 -7.88 -9.07
C ILE A 145 -6.99 -9.38 -9.37
N PRO A 146 -7.52 -9.69 -10.57
CA PRO A 146 -8.00 -11.03 -10.92
C PRO A 146 -6.96 -12.15 -10.82
N ARG A 147 -5.66 -11.81 -10.88
CA ARG A 147 -4.53 -12.76 -10.81
C ARG A 147 -3.75 -12.70 -9.50
N CYS A 148 -4.30 -12.08 -8.46
CA CYS A 148 -3.65 -11.99 -7.16
C CYS A 148 -3.34 -13.38 -6.59
N GLY A 149 -2.06 -13.67 -6.35
CA GLY A 149 -1.59 -14.91 -5.73
C GLY A 149 -1.35 -16.06 -6.73
N GLU A 150 -1.60 -15.83 -8.01
CA GLU A 150 -1.26 -16.78 -9.08
C GLU A 150 0.25 -16.83 -9.34
N PRO A 151 0.79 -17.98 -9.78
CA PRO A 151 2.14 -18.03 -10.35
C PRO A 151 2.30 -16.98 -11.45
N GLY A 152 3.44 -16.29 -11.45
CA GLY A 152 3.74 -15.25 -12.44
C GLY A 152 3.02 -13.92 -12.27
N PHE A 153 2.27 -13.71 -11.19
CA PHE A 153 1.61 -12.40 -10.92
C PHE A 153 2.59 -11.21 -10.96
N SER A 154 3.83 -11.40 -10.53
CA SER A 154 4.87 -10.35 -10.55
C SER A 154 5.50 -10.10 -11.93
N GLU A 155 5.23 -10.93 -12.94
CA GLU A 155 5.70 -10.72 -14.32
C GLU A 155 4.96 -9.56 -15.01
N CYS A 156 3.74 -9.23 -14.56
CA CYS A 156 2.90 -8.19 -15.17
C CYS A 156 3.21 -6.76 -14.65
N CYS A 157 4.17 -6.59 -13.74
CA CYS A 157 4.34 -5.34 -13.00
C CYS A 157 4.90 -4.14 -13.81
N VAL A 158 5.36 -4.31 -15.06
CA VAL A 158 5.99 -3.20 -15.82
C VAL A 158 5.15 -2.70 -16.98
N THR A 159 4.38 -3.55 -17.65
CA THR A 159 3.85 -3.19 -18.98
C THR A 159 2.34 -3.32 -19.13
N GLU A 160 1.63 -4.08 -18.29
CA GLU A 160 0.19 -4.29 -18.49
C GLU A 160 -0.73 -3.43 -17.59
N LEU A 161 -0.16 -2.52 -16.80
CA LEU A 161 -0.92 -1.52 -16.04
C LEU A 161 -0.84 -0.08 -16.61
N GLY A 162 -0.30 0.11 -17.82
CA GLY A 162 -0.40 1.38 -18.55
C GLY A 162 0.37 2.55 -17.92
N LEU A 163 1.68 2.44 -17.79
CA LEU A 163 2.56 3.47 -17.20
C LEU A 163 3.71 3.88 -18.13
N ASP A 164 3.45 3.99 -19.44
CA ASP A 164 4.43 4.50 -20.41
C ASP A 164 4.65 6.03 -20.37
N THR A 165 4.05 6.75 -19.42
CA THR A 165 4.40 8.16 -19.19
C THR A 165 4.29 8.53 -17.72
N LEU A 166 5.40 8.43 -16.98
CA LEU A 166 5.59 9.27 -15.81
C LEU A 166 6.69 10.29 -16.12
N PRO A 167 6.40 11.61 -16.04
CA PRO A 167 7.42 12.62 -16.12
C PRO A 167 8.33 12.55 -14.89
N ASP A 168 9.60 12.87 -15.11
CA ASP A 168 10.67 12.79 -14.12
C ASP A 168 10.28 13.28 -12.73
N ASP A 169 10.66 12.44 -11.78
CA ASP A 169 10.65 12.61 -10.34
C ASP A 169 11.23 13.99 -9.94
N LYS A 170 10.34 14.91 -9.55
CA LYS A 170 10.68 15.98 -8.61
C LYS A 170 9.73 15.90 -7.41
N GLY A 171 10.02 14.92 -6.55
CA GLY A 171 9.80 14.94 -5.11
C GLY A 171 8.72 15.87 -4.54
N ALA A 172 7.45 15.64 -4.90
CA ALA A 172 6.37 16.02 -4.02
C ALA A 172 6.32 14.97 -2.90
N SER A 173 6.73 15.37 -1.69
CA SER A 173 6.73 14.51 -0.50
C SER A 173 5.40 13.75 -0.38
N LEU A 174 5.47 12.46 -0.07
CA LEU A 174 4.32 11.60 0.24
C LEU A 174 3.36 12.21 1.27
N ASP A 175 3.87 13.13 2.12
CA ASP A 175 3.08 13.89 3.07
C ASP A 175 2.07 14.82 2.39
N ALA A 176 2.43 15.46 1.27
CA ALA A 176 1.53 16.37 0.55
C ALA A 176 0.33 15.62 -0.04
N SER A 177 0.56 14.40 -0.55
CA SER A 177 -0.51 13.54 -1.07
C SER A 177 -1.43 13.01 0.04
N PHE A 178 -0.87 12.75 1.22
CA PHE A 178 -1.64 12.31 2.40
C PHE A 178 -2.47 13.45 3.00
N GLU A 179 -1.88 14.64 3.13
CA GLU A 179 -2.58 15.85 3.58
C GLU A 179 -3.71 16.23 2.62
N GLN A 180 -3.50 16.07 1.31
CA GLN A 180 -4.52 16.33 0.31
C GLN A 180 -5.67 15.32 0.35
N ALA A 181 -5.38 14.03 0.55
CA ALA A 181 -6.41 12.99 0.68
C ALA A 181 -7.22 13.14 1.98
N GLN A 182 -6.58 13.44 3.11
CA GLN A 182 -7.27 13.74 4.37
C GLN A 182 -8.14 14.99 4.25
N ARG A 183 -7.64 16.00 3.54
CA ARG A 183 -8.39 17.21 3.25
C ARG A 183 -9.64 16.87 2.45
N GLU A 184 -9.54 16.20 1.31
CA GLU A 184 -10.69 15.81 0.47
C GLU A 184 -11.74 14.98 1.22
N GLN A 185 -11.32 14.07 2.10
CA GLN A 185 -12.24 13.28 2.90
C GLN A 185 -13.00 14.15 3.92
N ALA A 186 -12.30 15.07 4.60
CA ALA A 186 -12.91 16.03 5.51
C ALA A 186 -13.85 17.01 4.78
N LEU A 187 -13.52 17.38 3.53
CA LEU A 187 -14.38 18.21 2.67
C LEU A 187 -15.69 17.51 2.34
N SER A 188 -15.65 16.21 2.00
CA SER A 188 -16.87 15.46 1.67
C SER A 188 -17.81 15.30 2.86
N LEU A 189 -17.26 15.12 4.06
CA LEU A 189 -18.05 15.04 5.30
C LEU A 189 -18.62 16.40 5.71
N MET A 190 -17.89 17.48 5.44
CA MET A 190 -18.44 18.82 5.64
C MET A 190 -19.54 19.14 4.62
N ALA A 191 -19.41 18.68 3.36
CA ALA A 191 -20.43 18.85 2.34
C ALA A 191 -21.73 18.10 2.66
N SER A 192 -21.64 16.89 3.21
CA SER A 192 -22.82 16.15 3.68
C SER A 192 -23.47 16.79 4.91
N LEU A 193 -22.69 17.47 5.75
CA LEU A 193 -23.20 18.22 6.90
C LEU A 193 -23.81 19.58 6.54
N LEU A 194 -23.36 20.19 5.43
CA LEU A 194 -23.83 21.48 4.94
C LEU A 194 -24.98 21.35 3.93
N GLY A 195 -25.11 20.20 3.28
CA GLY A 195 -26.21 19.83 2.39
C GLY A 195 -27.50 19.55 3.16
N ASP A 196 -28.27 20.60 3.47
CA ASP A 196 -29.66 20.49 3.89
C ASP A 196 -30.51 20.07 2.69
N GLY A 197 -30.63 18.76 2.48
CA GLY A 197 -31.36 18.11 1.41
C GLY A 197 -32.19 16.95 1.94
N VAL A 198 -33.09 17.23 2.89
CA VAL A 198 -34.23 16.36 3.18
C VAL A 198 -35.12 16.33 1.94
N GLY A 199 -34.92 15.34 1.08
CA GLY A 199 -35.66 15.21 -0.18
C GLY A 199 -35.48 13.86 -0.86
N GLU A 200 -36.32 12.90 -0.46
CA GLU A 200 -36.72 11.69 -1.20
C GLU A 200 -35.65 10.62 -1.51
N ALA A 201 -35.33 9.83 -0.49
CA ALA A 201 -34.95 8.43 -0.70
C ALA A 201 -35.82 7.53 0.19
N SER A 202 -37.07 7.33 -0.20
CA SER A 202 -37.92 6.30 0.37
C SER A 202 -37.51 4.92 -0.16
N GLY A 203 -37.01 4.05 0.73
CA GLY A 203 -37.07 2.60 0.53
C GLY A 203 -35.91 1.79 1.10
N GLY A 204 -35.90 1.56 2.42
CA GLY A 204 -35.10 0.49 3.01
C GLY A 204 -34.67 0.77 4.45
N ALA A 205 -35.44 0.28 5.41
CA ALA A 205 -35.20 0.46 6.84
C ALA A 205 -33.84 -0.07 7.31
N CYS A 206 -33.01 0.84 7.83
CA CYS A 206 -32.18 0.68 9.03
C CYS A 206 -31.67 2.07 9.43
N PRO A 207 -32.24 2.76 10.43
CA PRO A 207 -31.63 3.98 10.94
C PRO A 207 -30.32 3.58 11.63
N SER A 208 -29.19 3.73 10.94
CA SER A 208 -27.89 3.60 11.58
C SER A 208 -27.75 4.75 12.58
N ASN A 209 -27.05 4.51 13.68
CA ASN A 209 -26.69 5.52 14.70
C ASN A 209 -26.00 6.79 14.12
N GLU A 210 -25.66 6.78 12.83
CA GLU A 210 -24.99 7.83 12.08
C GLU A 210 -25.94 8.99 11.72
N GLU A 211 -27.15 8.72 11.22
CA GLU A 211 -28.13 9.78 10.93
C GLU A 211 -28.58 10.51 12.21
N GLU A 212 -28.81 9.76 13.29
CA GLU A 212 -29.13 10.36 14.60
C GLU A 212 -27.93 11.13 15.18
N ALA A 213 -26.70 10.65 15.01
CA ALA A 213 -25.50 11.38 15.44
C ALA A 213 -25.30 12.67 14.63
N LEU A 214 -25.56 12.65 13.32
CA LEU A 214 -25.46 13.81 12.44
C LEU A 214 -26.53 14.86 12.76
N VAL A 215 -27.77 14.45 13.06
CA VAL A 215 -28.83 15.35 13.51
C VAL A 215 -28.47 15.98 14.87
N ARG A 216 -27.90 15.20 15.81
CA ARG A 216 -27.45 15.71 17.11
C ARG A 216 -26.25 16.65 16.99
N LEU A 217 -25.30 16.38 16.10
CA LEU A 217 -24.14 17.22 15.82
C LEU A 217 -24.56 18.55 15.18
N THR A 218 -25.51 18.50 14.24
CA THR A 218 -26.06 19.69 13.59
C THR A 218 -26.84 20.56 14.59
N ALA A 219 -27.59 19.92 15.50
CA ALA A 219 -28.30 20.61 16.57
C ALA A 219 -27.37 21.23 17.63
N SER A 220 -26.24 20.58 17.97
CA SER A 220 -25.30 21.09 18.97
C SER A 220 -24.42 22.23 18.45
N LEU A 221 -24.09 22.24 17.16
CA LEU A 221 -23.18 23.23 16.58
C LEU A 221 -23.80 24.60 16.33
N SER A 222 -25.14 24.71 16.31
CA SER A 222 -25.89 25.97 16.16
C SER A 222 -25.28 26.96 15.14
N LEU A 223 -24.87 26.44 13.98
CA LEU A 223 -24.17 27.22 12.95
C LEU A 223 -25.13 28.22 12.29
N SER A 224 -24.76 29.51 12.33
CA SER A 224 -25.46 30.55 11.58
C SER A 224 -25.33 30.34 10.06
N ALA A 225 -26.25 30.90 9.27
CA ALA A 225 -26.20 30.81 7.80
C ALA A 225 -24.86 31.34 7.23
N ASP A 226 -24.34 32.42 7.80
CA ASP A 226 -23.03 32.97 7.46
C ASP A 226 -21.88 32.01 7.78
N ASP A 227 -21.96 31.29 8.91
CA ASP A 227 -20.93 30.33 9.30
C ASP A 227 -20.93 29.10 8.38
N ARG A 228 -22.12 28.64 7.94
CA ARG A 228 -22.25 27.56 6.95
C ARG A 228 -21.69 27.98 5.60
N LEU A 229 -22.00 29.20 5.15
CA LEU A 229 -21.48 29.76 3.90
C LEU A 229 -19.95 29.88 3.93
N LEU A 230 -19.38 30.34 5.05
CA LEU A 230 -17.92 30.43 5.21
C LEU A 230 -17.24 29.06 5.17
N LEU A 231 -17.87 28.04 5.75
CA LEU A 231 -17.37 26.67 5.68
C LEU A 231 -17.47 26.13 4.25
N ALA A 232 -18.60 26.28 3.56
CA ALA A 232 -18.77 25.86 2.16
C ALA A 232 -17.73 26.50 1.23
N LEU A 233 -17.60 27.83 1.26
CA LEU A 233 -16.64 28.55 0.41
C LEU A 233 -15.18 28.14 0.68
N HIS A 234 -14.83 27.84 1.93
CA HIS A 234 -13.45 27.48 2.28
C HIS A 234 -13.12 26.02 2.02
N TYR A 235 -14.09 25.14 2.25
CA TYR A 235 -13.89 23.70 2.24
C TYR A 235 -14.41 23.11 0.92
N GLU A 236 -15.66 23.33 0.52
CA GLU A 236 -16.19 22.78 -0.74
C GLU A 236 -15.55 23.45 -1.97
N ASP A 237 -15.47 24.79 -1.98
CA ASP A 237 -14.93 25.54 -3.11
C ASP A 237 -13.41 25.78 -3.02
N GLY A 238 -12.77 25.39 -1.92
CA GLY A 238 -11.32 25.51 -1.72
C GLY A 238 -10.78 26.94 -1.72
N LEU A 239 -11.63 27.96 -1.51
CA LEU A 239 -11.21 29.35 -1.64
C LEU A 239 -10.31 29.80 -0.48
N ALA A 240 -9.28 30.57 -0.82
CA ALA A 240 -8.40 31.21 0.16
C ALA A 240 -9.13 32.33 0.92
N SER A 241 -8.78 32.55 2.20
CA SER A 241 -9.45 33.53 3.08
C SER A 241 -9.51 34.95 2.52
N ARG A 242 -8.55 35.35 1.67
CA ARG A 242 -8.58 36.64 0.96
C ARG A 242 -9.69 36.70 -0.09
N ARG A 243 -9.89 35.62 -0.84
CA ARG A 243 -10.94 35.52 -1.86
C ARG A 243 -12.34 35.42 -1.22
N ILE A 244 -12.46 34.71 -0.10
CA ILE A 244 -13.69 34.65 0.69
C ILE A 244 -14.03 36.03 1.27
N ALA A 245 -13.03 36.76 1.78
CA ALA A 245 -13.19 38.13 2.26
C ALA A 245 -13.74 39.08 1.19
N GLU A 246 -13.22 39.00 -0.04
CA GLU A 246 -13.74 39.77 -1.18
C GLU A 246 -15.21 39.43 -1.51
N LEU A 247 -15.59 38.15 -1.48
CA LEU A 247 -16.95 37.69 -1.78
C LEU A 247 -17.96 37.99 -0.67
N THR A 248 -17.51 38.02 0.58
CA THR A 248 -18.35 38.24 1.78
C THR A 248 -18.31 39.67 2.30
N GLY A 249 -17.59 40.57 1.62
CA GLY A 249 -17.43 41.98 2.03
C GLY A 249 -16.73 42.16 3.38
N SER A 250 -15.99 41.14 3.85
CA SER A 250 -15.34 41.10 5.17
C SER A 250 -13.81 41.23 5.04
N SER A 251 -13.10 41.48 6.13
CA SER A 251 -11.62 41.46 6.10
C SER A 251 -11.08 40.02 6.15
N ALA A 252 -9.94 39.76 5.49
CA ALA A 252 -9.30 38.44 5.51
C ALA A 252 -8.93 37.97 6.93
N ALA A 253 -8.56 38.90 7.80
CA ALA A 253 -8.28 38.62 9.22
C ALA A 253 -9.55 38.20 9.97
N THR A 254 -10.69 38.82 9.67
CA THR A 254 -12.00 38.46 10.24
C THR A 254 -12.43 37.06 9.80
N VAL A 255 -12.28 36.75 8.50
CA VAL A 255 -12.60 35.42 7.95
C VAL A 255 -11.75 34.33 8.60
N GLN A 256 -10.44 34.55 8.71
CA GLN A 256 -9.53 33.59 9.34
C GLN A 256 -9.84 33.36 10.82
N ARG A 257 -10.11 34.43 11.59
CA ARG A 257 -10.50 34.32 13.00
C ARG A 257 -11.83 33.59 13.18
N ARG A 258 -12.80 33.83 12.29
CA ARG A 258 -14.12 33.19 12.31
C ARG A 258 -14.03 31.70 11.96
N LEU A 259 -13.24 31.33 10.94
CA LEU A 259 -12.95 29.94 10.59
C LEU A 259 -12.23 29.20 11.73
N GLN A 260 -11.28 29.84 12.41
CA GLN A 260 -10.59 29.24 13.56
C GLN A 260 -11.54 28.98 14.73
N GLY A 261 -12.43 29.94 15.03
CA GLY A 261 -13.47 29.75 16.05
C GLY A 261 -14.49 28.67 15.69
N LEU A 262 -14.79 28.50 14.40
CA LEU A 262 -15.66 27.42 13.91
C LEU A 262 -15.00 26.05 14.05
N ARG A 263 -13.71 25.93 13.70
CA ARG A 263 -12.93 24.70 13.91
C ARG A 263 -12.91 24.27 15.38
N GLY A 264 -12.69 25.21 16.30
CA GLY A 264 -12.71 24.92 17.73
C GLY A 264 -14.08 24.40 18.22
N ARG A 265 -15.17 25.00 17.72
CA ARG A 265 -16.54 24.54 18.03
C ARG A 265 -16.82 23.14 17.47
N LEU A 266 -16.37 22.86 16.24
CA LEU A 266 -16.47 21.55 15.60
C LEU A 266 -15.71 20.47 16.38
N LEU A 267 -14.48 20.75 16.77
CA LEU A 267 -13.66 19.82 17.57
C LEU A 267 -14.30 19.54 18.94
N ASN A 268 -14.84 20.55 19.61
CA ASN A 268 -15.51 20.35 20.89
C ASN A 268 -16.77 19.49 20.73
N ALA A 269 -17.60 19.76 19.72
CA ALA A 269 -18.82 18.98 19.47
C ALA A 269 -18.52 17.51 19.10
N LEU A 270 -17.44 17.26 18.36
CA LEU A 270 -16.97 15.90 18.05
C LEU A 270 -16.43 15.18 19.30
N THR A 271 -15.76 15.93 20.18
CA THR A 271 -15.24 15.42 21.45
C THR A 271 -16.37 15.04 22.41
N ASP A 272 -17.41 15.87 22.53
CA ASP A 272 -18.58 15.64 23.36
C ASP A 272 -19.38 14.39 22.94
N MET A 273 -19.25 13.95 21.69
CA MET A 273 -19.86 12.72 21.17
C MET A 273 -18.94 11.49 21.25
N GLY A 274 -17.79 11.60 21.92
CA GLY A 274 -16.86 10.48 22.11
C GLY A 274 -16.08 10.09 20.86
N MET A 275 -16.05 10.94 19.83
CA MET A 275 -15.24 10.74 18.63
C MET A 275 -13.84 11.33 18.83
N THR A 276 -13.09 10.83 19.82
CA THR A 276 -11.69 11.24 19.99
C THR A 276 -10.78 10.38 19.13
N GLY A 277 -10.29 10.97 18.04
CA GLY A 277 -9.07 10.51 17.38
C GLY A 277 -7.90 10.80 18.30
N ASN A 278 -7.32 9.76 18.91
CA ASN A 278 -5.97 9.86 19.48
C ASN A 278 -5.00 10.23 18.36
N GLY A 279 -4.53 11.47 18.41
CA GLY A 279 -3.58 12.04 17.46
C GLY A 279 -3.27 13.46 17.87
N GLU A 280 -2.62 13.63 19.03
CA GLU A 280 -2.01 14.89 19.43
C GLU A 280 -0.94 15.27 18.38
N ALA A 281 -1.34 16.05 17.38
CA ALA A 281 -0.41 16.82 16.58
C ALA A 281 -0.12 18.12 17.35
N SER A 282 0.90 18.07 18.20
CA SER A 282 1.57 19.25 18.71
C SER A 282 2.11 20.05 17.53
N PHE A 283 1.39 21.09 17.11
CA PHE A 283 1.89 22.05 16.14
C PHE A 283 2.83 23.03 16.83
N GLU A 284 4.13 22.74 16.79
CA GLU A 284 5.17 23.74 17.00
C GLU A 284 5.07 24.79 15.89
N TYR A 285 4.84 26.06 16.28
CA TYR A 285 4.93 27.20 15.38
C TYR A 285 6.40 27.58 15.19
N GLY A 286 6.94 27.33 14.00
CA GLY A 286 8.20 27.89 13.52
C GLY A 286 7.95 29.08 12.58
N GLN A 287 8.65 30.18 12.83
CA GLN A 287 8.67 31.44 12.07
C GLN A 287 9.12 31.27 10.61
#